data_AF-G3J2D3-F1
#
_entry.id   AF-G3J2D3-F1
#
_cell.length_a   1.000
_cell.length_b   1.000
_cell.length_c   1.000
_cell.angle_alpha   90.00
_cell.angle_beta   90.00
_cell.angle_gamma   90.00
#
_symmetry.space_group_name_H-M   'P 1'
#
loop_
_entity.id
_entity.type
_entity.pdbx_description
1 polymer ?
#
loop_
_entity_poly.entity_id
_entity_poly.type
_entity_poly.pdbx_seq_one_letter_code
_entity_poly.pdbx_strand_id
1 'polypeptide(L)'
;MDNPAILDTLQAAHNKYFRLLLEHYPLISKDGLFVDFGPPELCDLAIEVHACAIALGPKALERLFYLGLDVLYPFDNPVDLYNWRIRVKKESIDHTTYASIAIRIDSELKRMRRVFELDGEAVYEVIPAEAFLVSKARYKSIAVPEEGNGGASQSGSGISSPSMHIDTVNIQYAADSQAVSRLEKLEKETTIGANFSNIISVLRTIFGG
;
A
#
# COMPACT_ATOMS: atom_id res chain seq x y z
N MET A 1 6.73 -25.40 0.85
CA MET A 1 5.48 -24.86 1.41
C MET A 1 4.50 -24.77 0.27
N ASP A 2 3.24 -25.14 0.47
CA ASP A 2 2.19 -25.02 -0.54
C ASP A 2 1.70 -23.56 -0.63
N ASN A 3 1.24 -23.15 -1.82
CA ASN A 3 0.82 -21.76 -2.07
C ASN A 3 -0.24 -21.22 -1.07
N PRO A 4 -1.22 -22.03 -0.59
CA PRO A 4 -2.14 -21.59 0.46
C PRO A 4 -1.46 -21.21 1.77
N ALA A 5 -0.49 -22.00 2.25
CA ALA A 5 0.24 -21.69 3.48
C ALA A 5 1.13 -20.45 3.33
N ILE A 6 1.69 -20.21 2.13
CA ILE A 6 2.43 -18.98 1.84
C ILE A 6 1.48 -17.78 1.87
N LEU A 7 0.28 -17.89 1.29
CA LEU A 7 -0.74 -16.82 1.35
C LEU A 7 -1.17 -16.49 2.78
N ASP A 8 -1.30 -17.49 3.64
CA ASP A 8 -1.71 -17.27 5.03
C ASP A 8 -0.59 -16.61 5.84
N THR A 9 0.67 -17.01 5.61
CA THR A 9 1.84 -16.34 6.18
C THR A 9 1.92 -14.88 5.72
N LEU A 10 1.78 -14.62 4.42
CA LEU A 10 1.77 -13.28 3.84
C LEU A 10 0.65 -12.43 4.46
N GLN A 11 -0.56 -12.96 4.55
CA GLN A 11 -1.70 -12.26 5.12
C GLN A 11 -1.50 -11.92 6.60
N ALA A 12 -0.95 -12.85 7.39
CA ALA A 12 -0.68 -12.62 8.80
C ALA A 12 0.35 -11.49 8.98
N ALA A 13 1.46 -11.54 8.21
CA ALA A 13 2.48 -10.50 8.22
C ALA A 13 1.92 -9.14 7.77
N HIS A 14 1.14 -9.12 6.67
CA HIS A 14 0.47 -7.91 6.16
C HIS A 14 -0.44 -7.26 7.19
N ASN A 15 -1.31 -8.05 7.84
CA ASN A 15 -2.24 -7.54 8.85
C ASN A 15 -1.50 -6.98 10.07
N LYS A 16 -0.45 -7.68 10.52
CA LYS A 16 0.35 -7.26 11.67
C LYS A 16 1.16 -5.99 11.35
N TYR A 17 1.77 -5.93 10.17
CA TYR A 17 2.49 -4.75 9.68
C TYR A 17 1.57 -3.54 9.65
N PHE A 18 0.41 -3.67 9.01
CA PHE A 18 -0.49 -2.53 8.83
C PHE A 18 -1.03 -2.00 10.16
N ARG A 19 -1.34 -2.90 11.12
CA ARG A 19 -1.71 -2.51 12.48
C ARG A 19 -0.59 -1.68 13.14
N LEU A 20 0.61 -2.23 13.16
CA LEU A 20 1.76 -1.58 13.80
C LEU A 20 2.13 -0.26 13.12
N LEU A 21 1.99 -0.19 11.79
CA LEU A 21 2.22 1.01 10.99
C LEU A 21 1.28 2.14 11.40
N LEU A 22 -0.01 1.84 11.56
CA LEU A 22 -1.01 2.85 11.95
C LEU A 22 -0.86 3.27 13.41
N GLU A 23 -0.60 2.34 14.33
CA GLU A 23 -0.37 2.63 15.75
C GLU A 23 0.82 3.59 15.94
N HIS A 24 1.85 3.45 15.12
CA HIS A 24 3.06 4.26 15.17
C HIS A 24 3.19 5.22 13.99
N TYR A 25 2.08 5.57 13.34
CA TYR A 25 2.13 6.38 12.14
C TYR A 25 2.73 7.77 12.44
N PRO A 26 3.64 8.31 11.61
CA PRO A 26 4.44 9.48 11.97
C PRO A 26 3.66 10.76 12.29
N LEU A 27 2.44 10.90 11.77
CA LEU A 27 1.56 12.06 12.02
C LEU A 27 0.67 11.91 13.27
N ILE A 28 0.55 10.68 13.80
CA ILE A 28 -0.34 10.34 14.92
C ILE A 28 0.46 10.18 16.21
N SER A 29 1.58 9.46 16.13
CA SER A 29 2.44 9.18 17.27
C SER A 29 3.29 10.41 17.60
N LYS A 30 2.95 11.08 18.71
CA LYS A 30 3.63 12.31 19.15
C LYS A 30 4.71 12.08 20.21
N ASP A 31 4.59 11.02 21.01
CA ASP A 31 5.48 10.71 22.13
C ASP A 31 5.70 9.18 22.26
N GLY A 32 6.89 8.75 22.71
CA GLY A 32 7.19 7.33 22.99
C GLY A 32 8.60 6.86 22.59
N LEU A 33 8.91 5.59 22.87
CA LEU A 33 10.22 4.95 22.61
C LEU A 33 10.58 4.91 21.10
N PHE A 34 9.57 4.97 20.24
CA PHE A 34 9.70 4.75 18.79
C PHE A 34 9.45 6.02 17.96
N VAL A 35 9.54 7.21 18.56
CA VAL A 35 9.20 8.48 17.88
C VAL A 35 10.03 8.70 16.61
N ASP A 36 11.33 8.43 16.68
CA ASP A 36 12.27 8.71 15.60
C ASP A 36 12.36 7.55 14.61
N PHE A 37 12.63 6.34 15.09
CA PHE A 37 12.90 5.18 14.24
C PHE A 37 11.69 4.27 14.02
N GLY A 38 10.56 4.47 14.69
CA GLY A 38 9.46 3.50 14.66
C GLY A 38 9.85 2.15 15.29
N PRO A 39 8.90 1.21 15.38
CA PRO A 39 9.20 -0.16 15.82
C PRO A 39 10.07 -0.90 14.78
N PRO A 40 11.21 -1.50 15.17
CA PRO A 40 12.05 -2.28 14.26
C PRO A 40 11.32 -3.46 13.60
N GLU A 41 10.32 -4.01 14.30
CA GLU A 41 9.46 -5.09 13.82
C GLU A 41 8.74 -4.76 12.50
N LEU A 42 8.55 -3.47 12.17
CA LEU A 42 8.03 -3.08 10.85
C LEU A 42 8.95 -3.53 9.71
N CYS A 43 10.28 -3.50 9.92
CA CYS A 43 11.25 -3.94 8.92
C CYS A 43 11.18 -5.45 8.72
N ASP A 44 11.15 -6.21 9.82
CA ASP A 44 11.06 -7.68 9.76
C ASP A 44 9.77 -8.13 9.04
N LEU A 45 8.65 -7.47 9.34
CA LEU A 45 7.37 -7.76 8.70
C LEU A 45 7.35 -7.35 7.21
N ALA A 46 8.03 -6.25 6.85
CA ALA A 46 8.18 -5.87 5.45
C ALA A 46 9.00 -6.92 4.68
N ILE A 47 10.11 -7.41 5.25
CA ILE A 47 10.91 -8.49 4.67
C ILE A 47 10.06 -9.75 4.50
N GLU A 48 9.32 -10.15 5.53
CA GLU A 48 8.46 -11.34 5.50
C GLU A 48 7.40 -11.27 4.38
N VAL A 49 6.74 -10.12 4.21
CA VAL A 49 5.75 -9.93 3.15
C VAL A 49 6.40 -10.03 1.77
N HIS A 50 7.56 -9.39 1.56
CA HIS A 50 8.28 -9.47 0.29
C HIS A 50 8.77 -10.89 0.00
N ALA A 51 9.29 -11.60 1.00
CA ALA A 51 9.72 -12.98 0.89
C ALA A 51 8.55 -13.91 0.50
N CYS A 52 7.39 -13.75 1.14
CA CYS A 52 6.19 -14.51 0.76
C CYS A 52 5.71 -14.16 -0.65
N ALA A 53 5.70 -12.89 -1.03
CA ALA A 53 5.30 -12.46 -2.37
C ALA A 53 6.21 -13.05 -3.46
N ILE A 54 7.52 -13.12 -3.21
CA ILE A 54 8.49 -13.80 -4.09
C ILE A 54 8.20 -15.29 -4.15
N ALA A 55 7.93 -15.93 -3.01
CA ALA A 55 7.69 -17.37 -2.92
C ALA A 55 6.39 -17.82 -3.61
N LEU A 56 5.38 -16.96 -3.71
CA LEU A 56 4.14 -17.20 -4.48
C LEU A 56 4.35 -17.23 -5.99
N GLY A 57 5.52 -16.83 -6.47
CA GLY A 57 5.87 -16.84 -7.88
C GLY A 57 5.89 -15.44 -8.50
N PRO A 58 6.53 -15.33 -9.69
CA PRO A 58 6.80 -14.06 -10.34
C PRO A 58 5.51 -13.31 -10.68
N LYS A 59 4.43 -14.02 -11.05
CA LYS A 59 3.19 -13.35 -11.43
C LYS A 59 2.44 -12.76 -10.25
N ALA A 60 2.42 -13.48 -9.12
CA ALA A 60 1.87 -12.97 -7.87
C ALA A 60 2.63 -11.70 -7.43
N LEU A 61 3.97 -11.72 -7.47
CA LEU A 61 4.80 -10.57 -7.15
C LEU A 61 4.52 -9.37 -8.07
N GLU A 62 4.51 -9.59 -9.39
CA GLU A 62 4.21 -8.55 -10.39
C GLU A 62 2.86 -7.87 -10.10
N ARG A 63 1.84 -8.66 -9.75
CA ARG A 63 0.49 -8.16 -9.46
C ARG A 63 0.41 -7.39 -8.15
N LEU A 64 1.07 -7.87 -7.10
CA LEU A 64 1.15 -7.15 -5.84
C LEU A 64 1.87 -5.81 -6.04
N PHE A 65 2.94 -5.78 -6.84
CA PHE A 65 3.63 -4.54 -7.21
C PHE A 65 2.73 -3.63 -8.06
N TYR A 66 1.95 -4.19 -8.98
CA TYR A 66 0.96 -3.42 -9.74
C TYR A 66 -0.11 -2.77 -8.84
N LEU A 67 -0.44 -3.38 -7.70
CA LEU A 67 -1.40 -2.86 -6.73
C LEU A 67 -0.80 -1.86 -5.72
N GLY A 68 0.53 -1.85 -5.55
CA GLY A 68 1.23 -0.90 -4.68
C GLY A 68 1.99 -1.52 -3.51
N LEU A 69 2.38 -2.80 -3.58
CA LEU A 69 3.20 -3.42 -2.53
C LEU A 69 4.44 -2.58 -2.20
N ASP A 70 5.19 -2.16 -3.21
CA ASP A 70 6.37 -1.30 -3.07
C ASP A 70 6.07 0.08 -2.45
N VAL A 71 4.84 0.58 -2.59
CA VAL A 71 4.41 1.83 -1.98
C VAL A 71 4.03 1.63 -0.52
N LEU A 72 3.38 0.51 -0.19
CA LEU A 72 2.96 0.20 1.18
C LEU A 72 4.12 -0.24 2.08
N TYR A 73 5.14 -0.89 1.51
CA TYR A 73 6.33 -1.37 2.22
C TYR A 73 7.60 -0.67 1.70
N PRO A 74 7.77 0.64 1.96
CA PRO A 74 8.83 1.44 1.35
C PRO A 74 10.21 1.29 2.01
N PHE A 75 10.33 0.41 3.02
CA PHE A 75 11.55 0.19 3.78
C PHE A 75 11.60 -1.27 4.27
N ASP A 76 12.81 -1.78 4.44
CA ASP A 76 13.10 -3.10 5.02
C ASP A 76 14.23 -3.06 6.06
N ASN A 77 14.72 -1.85 6.38
CA ASN A 77 15.78 -1.63 7.34
C ASN A 77 15.58 -0.32 8.13
N PRO A 78 16.23 -0.17 9.30
CA PRO A 78 16.00 0.98 10.17
C PRO A 78 16.37 2.35 9.59
N VAL A 79 17.35 2.41 8.68
CA VAL A 79 17.79 3.67 8.05
C VAL A 79 16.72 4.17 7.10
N ASP A 80 16.19 3.29 6.26
CA ASP A 80 15.13 3.63 5.32
C ASP A 80 13.81 3.91 6.03
N LEU A 81 13.51 3.19 7.12
CA LEU A 81 12.38 3.49 7.99
C LEU A 81 12.49 4.91 8.56
N TYR A 82 13.65 5.31 9.09
CA TYR A 82 13.87 6.68 9.56
C TYR A 82 13.62 7.72 8.45
N ASN A 83 14.23 7.52 7.28
CA ASN A 83 14.08 8.41 6.13
C ASN A 83 12.62 8.55 5.69
N TRP A 84 11.91 7.43 5.60
CA TRP A 84 10.48 7.40 5.28
C TRP A 84 9.66 8.20 6.31
N ARG A 85 9.92 8.02 7.61
CA ARG A 85 9.20 8.75 8.67
C ARG A 85 9.41 10.27 8.55
N ILE A 86 10.64 10.71 8.30
CA ILE A 86 10.97 12.12 8.08
C ILE A 86 10.19 12.66 6.88
N ARG A 87 10.16 11.91 5.77
CA ARG A 87 9.42 12.28 4.57
C ARG A 87 7.93 12.44 4.83
N VAL A 88 7.30 11.45 5.47
CA VAL A 88 5.86 11.49 5.81
C VAL A 88 5.52 12.72 6.65
N LYS A 89 6.35 13.07 7.64
CA LYS A 89 6.15 14.28 8.45
C LYS A 89 6.32 15.56 7.62
N LYS A 90 7.39 15.64 6.81
CA LYS A 90 7.70 16.81 5.98
C LYS A 90 6.62 17.09 4.93
N GLU A 91 6.15 16.05 4.26
CA GLU A 91 5.17 16.13 3.17
C GLU A 91 3.72 16.02 3.67
N SER A 92 3.50 15.80 4.97
CA SER A 92 2.18 15.60 5.56
C SER A 92 1.35 14.51 4.85
N ILE A 93 2.00 13.38 4.55
CA ILE A 93 1.37 12.26 3.83
C ILE A 93 0.35 11.57 4.74
N ASP A 94 -0.91 11.55 4.31
CA ASP A 94 -2.01 10.98 5.07
C ASP A 94 -1.99 9.43 5.07
N HIS A 95 -2.32 8.81 6.21
CA HIS A 95 -2.33 7.35 6.37
C HIS A 95 -3.35 6.66 5.46
N THR A 96 -4.39 7.37 5.03
CA THR A 96 -5.45 6.86 4.17
C THR A 96 -4.93 6.30 2.84
N THR A 97 -3.79 6.78 2.34
CA THR A 97 -3.18 6.23 1.12
C THR A 97 -2.69 4.80 1.34
N TYR A 98 -1.92 4.61 2.41
CA TYR A 98 -1.42 3.30 2.82
C TYR A 98 -2.59 2.36 3.15
N ALA A 99 -3.64 2.89 3.78
CA ALA A 99 -4.87 2.14 4.04
C ALA A 99 -5.57 1.67 2.75
N SER A 100 -5.73 2.54 1.76
CA SER A 100 -6.33 2.19 0.47
C SER A 100 -5.54 1.08 -0.24
N ILE A 101 -4.19 1.18 -0.23
CA ILE A 101 -3.32 0.16 -0.82
C ILE A 101 -3.42 -1.17 -0.05
N ALA A 102 -3.44 -1.12 1.29
CA ALA A 102 -3.59 -2.32 2.12
C ALA A 102 -4.91 -3.05 1.84
N ILE A 103 -6.03 -2.33 1.71
CA ILE A 103 -7.34 -2.92 1.35
C ILE A 103 -7.28 -3.59 -0.04
N ARG A 104 -6.54 -3.02 -0.99
CA ARG A 104 -6.38 -3.60 -2.34
C ARG A 104 -5.56 -4.88 -2.31
N ILE A 105 -4.46 -4.89 -1.56
CA ILE A 105 -3.64 -6.09 -1.36
C ILE A 105 -4.49 -7.19 -0.71
N ASP A 106 -5.23 -6.89 0.35
CA ASP A 106 -6.11 -7.85 1.03
C ASP A 106 -7.17 -8.46 0.09
N SER A 107 -7.71 -7.63 -0.81
CA SER A 107 -8.66 -8.09 -1.85
C SER A 107 -7.99 -9.03 -2.87
N GLU A 108 -6.74 -8.77 -3.24
CA GLU A 108 -5.98 -9.62 -4.15
C GLU A 108 -5.59 -10.95 -3.50
N LEU A 109 -5.18 -10.96 -2.22
CA LEU A 109 -4.90 -12.20 -1.49
C LEU A 109 -6.14 -13.09 -1.41
N LYS A 110 -7.32 -12.50 -1.19
CA LYS A 110 -8.60 -13.22 -1.26
C LYS A 110 -8.85 -13.80 -2.64
N ARG A 111 -8.56 -13.05 -3.71
CA ARG A 111 -8.68 -13.53 -5.09
C ARG A 111 -7.74 -14.70 -5.36
N MET A 112 -6.47 -14.61 -4.96
CA MET A 112 -5.50 -15.69 -5.10
C MET A 112 -5.97 -16.97 -4.40
N ARG A 113 -6.45 -16.87 -3.14
CA ARG A 113 -7.05 -18.03 -2.43
C ARG A 113 -8.17 -18.67 -3.23
N ARG A 114 -9.13 -17.88 -3.74
CA ARG A 114 -10.23 -18.41 -4.55
C ARG A 114 -9.78 -19.08 -5.83
N VAL A 115 -8.71 -18.57 -6.46
CA VAL A 115 -8.17 -19.20 -7.67
C VAL A 115 -7.49 -20.53 -7.33
N PHE A 116 -6.74 -20.60 -6.23
CA PHE A 116 -6.12 -21.85 -5.77
C PHE A 116 -7.16 -22.89 -5.33
N GLU A 117 -8.24 -22.47 -4.65
CA GLU A 117 -9.39 -23.33 -4.31
C GLU A 117 -10.08 -23.95 -5.55
N LEU A 118 -9.93 -23.32 -6.72
CA LEU A 118 -10.49 -23.76 -8.00
C LEU A 118 -9.47 -24.48 -8.90
N ASP A 119 -8.29 -24.83 -8.37
CA ASP A 119 -7.16 -25.40 -9.13
C ASP A 119 -6.75 -24.54 -10.35
N GLY A 120 -6.99 -23.22 -10.27
CA GLY A 120 -6.77 -22.27 -11.36
C GLY A 120 -5.38 -21.64 -11.40
N GLU A 121 -4.40 -22.20 -10.68
CA GLU A 121 -3.04 -21.64 -10.56
C GLU A 121 -2.37 -21.41 -11.91
N ALA A 122 -2.43 -22.41 -12.82
CA ALA A 122 -1.87 -22.28 -14.16
C ALA A 122 -2.52 -21.14 -14.97
N VAL A 123 -3.81 -20.85 -14.72
CA VAL A 123 -4.53 -19.75 -15.35
C VAL A 123 -4.15 -18.41 -14.72
N TYR A 124 -3.94 -18.38 -13.40
CA TYR A 124 -3.49 -17.19 -12.69
C TYR A 124 -2.17 -16.64 -13.25
N GLU A 125 -1.22 -17.54 -13.51
CA GLU A 125 0.14 -17.22 -13.98
C GLU A 125 0.17 -16.58 -15.38
N VAL A 126 -0.83 -16.85 -16.23
CA VAL A 126 -0.85 -16.37 -17.61
C VAL A 126 -1.64 -15.07 -17.81
N ILE A 127 -2.41 -14.61 -16.82
CA ILE A 127 -3.22 -13.39 -16.95
C ILE A 127 -2.33 -12.14 -16.77
N PRO A 128 -2.22 -11.23 -17.75
CA PRO A 128 -1.46 -9.99 -17.62
C PRO A 128 -1.92 -9.14 -16.42
N ALA A 129 -1.00 -8.44 -15.75
CA ALA A 129 -1.36 -7.62 -14.59
C ALA A 129 -2.33 -6.48 -14.96
N GLU A 130 -2.26 -6.00 -16.20
CA GLU A 130 -3.10 -4.95 -16.78
C GLU A 130 -4.56 -5.39 -16.99
N ALA A 131 -4.83 -6.71 -17.01
CA ALA A 131 -6.20 -7.23 -17.07
C ALA A 131 -6.98 -6.97 -15.78
N PHE A 132 -6.29 -6.56 -14.69
CA PHE A 132 -6.92 -6.21 -13.42
C PHE A 132 -7.23 -4.71 -13.35
N LEU A 133 -8.46 -4.41 -12.92
CA LEU A 133 -9.09 -3.09 -13.00
C LEU A 133 -8.37 -1.94 -12.28
N VAL A 134 -7.43 -2.23 -11.37
CA VAL A 134 -6.90 -1.24 -10.40
C VAL A 134 -5.38 -1.33 -10.32
N SER A 135 -4.70 -0.18 -10.43
CA SER A 135 -3.24 -0.07 -10.38
C SER A 135 -2.74 1.02 -9.43
N LYS A 136 -1.48 0.91 -9.00
CA LYS A 136 -0.75 1.89 -8.20
C LYS A 136 -0.39 3.16 -8.94
N ALA A 137 -0.58 3.21 -10.27
CA ALA A 137 -0.23 4.37 -11.10
C ALA A 137 -0.95 5.66 -10.65
N ARG A 138 -1.99 5.52 -9.82
CA ARG A 138 -2.77 6.58 -9.18
C ARG A 138 -2.06 7.22 -7.96
N TYR A 139 -0.96 6.63 -7.46
CA TYR A 139 -0.18 7.09 -6.29
C TYR A 139 1.23 7.61 -6.65
N LYS A 140 1.49 7.94 -7.92
CA LYS A 140 2.85 8.28 -8.43
C LYS A 140 3.58 9.39 -7.66
N SER A 141 2.87 10.27 -6.96
CA SER A 141 3.48 11.32 -6.12
C SER A 141 4.24 10.79 -4.89
N ILE A 142 3.89 9.60 -4.38
CA ILE A 142 4.54 8.99 -3.21
C ILE A 142 5.71 8.10 -3.62
N ALA A 143 5.68 7.55 -4.85
CA ALA A 143 6.61 6.54 -5.32
C ALA A 143 7.99 7.05 -5.77
N VAL A 144 8.20 8.37 -5.90
CA VAL A 144 9.46 8.93 -6.43
C VAL A 144 10.17 9.74 -5.35
N PRO A 145 11.38 9.35 -4.91
CA PRO A 145 12.32 10.30 -4.33
C PRO A 145 12.70 11.27 -5.45
N GLU A 146 12.54 12.58 -5.25
CA GLU A 146 13.08 13.57 -6.18
C GLU A 146 14.61 13.39 -6.27
N GLU A 147 15.08 12.68 -7.30
CA GLU A 147 16.46 12.80 -7.72
C GLU A 147 16.69 14.26 -8.16
N GLY A 148 17.82 14.79 -7.72
CA GLY A 148 18.10 16.20 -7.64
C GLY A 148 17.84 17.00 -8.93
N ASN A 149 17.41 18.23 -8.68
CA ASN A 149 17.27 19.32 -9.63
C ASN A 149 18.59 19.57 -10.40
N GLY A 150 18.81 18.81 -11.47
CA GLY A 150 19.82 19.06 -12.49
C GLY A 150 19.24 19.95 -13.57
N GLY A 151 19.31 21.27 -13.36
CA GLY A 151 18.98 22.24 -14.39
C GLY A 151 19.90 22.09 -15.61
N ALA A 152 19.32 21.71 -16.75
CA ALA A 152 19.90 21.98 -18.06
C ALA A 152 18.78 22.12 -19.08
N SER A 153 18.48 23.38 -19.41
CA SER A 153 17.69 23.77 -20.56
C SER A 153 18.32 23.23 -21.84
N GLN A 154 17.60 22.46 -22.65
CA GLN A 154 17.73 22.50 -24.10
C GLN A 154 16.37 22.39 -24.77
N SER A 155 16.04 23.49 -25.44
CA SER A 155 14.95 23.73 -26.35
C SER A 155 15.06 22.85 -27.60
N GLY A 156 13.94 22.24 -27.99
CA GLY A 156 13.78 21.54 -29.26
C GLY A 156 12.30 21.47 -29.65
N SER A 157 11.92 22.33 -30.58
CA SER A 157 10.58 22.59 -31.12
C SER A 157 9.87 21.36 -31.72
N GLY A 158 8.59 21.17 -31.37
CA GLY A 158 7.69 20.24 -32.07
C GLY A 158 6.25 20.26 -31.55
N ILE A 159 5.37 21.00 -32.25
CA ILE A 159 3.91 20.87 -32.32
C ILE A 159 3.17 20.78 -30.97
N SER A 160 2.72 21.94 -30.49
CA SER A 160 1.80 22.09 -29.36
C SER A 160 0.40 21.58 -29.69
N SER A 161 0.12 20.34 -29.33
CA SER A 161 -1.24 19.91 -28.99
C SER A 161 -1.61 20.55 -27.64
N PRO A 162 -2.80 21.15 -27.45
CA PRO A 162 -3.20 21.62 -26.14
C PRO A 162 -3.60 20.39 -25.31
N SER A 163 -2.62 19.72 -24.71
CA SER A 163 -2.91 18.79 -23.62
C SER A 163 -3.37 19.63 -22.45
N MET A 164 -4.68 19.79 -22.29
CA MET A 164 -5.25 20.14 -21.00
C MET A 164 -4.81 19.06 -20.01
N HIS A 165 -3.74 19.33 -19.26
CA HIS A 165 -3.41 18.62 -18.05
C HIS A 165 -4.42 19.08 -16.99
N ILE A 166 -5.60 18.45 -16.99
CA ILE A 166 -6.54 18.56 -15.88
C ILE A 166 -6.01 17.64 -14.78
N ASP A 167 -5.97 18.17 -13.56
CA ASP A 167 -5.59 17.63 -12.24
C ASP A 167 -6.18 16.25 -11.87
N THR A 168 -6.03 15.26 -12.75
CA THR A 168 -6.62 13.92 -12.58
C THR A 168 -5.94 13.16 -11.45
N VAL A 169 -4.68 13.51 -11.15
CA VAL A 169 -3.85 12.88 -10.10
C VAL A 169 -4.30 13.30 -8.69
N ASN A 170 -4.80 14.53 -8.51
CA ASN A 170 -5.22 15.04 -7.20
C ASN A 170 -6.64 14.58 -6.81
N ILE A 171 -7.51 14.39 -7.81
CA ILE A 171 -8.92 14.00 -7.59
C ILE A 171 -9.03 12.56 -7.06
N GLN A 172 -8.18 11.65 -7.54
CA GLN A 172 -8.27 10.24 -7.17
C GLN A 172 -7.74 9.98 -5.75
N TYR A 173 -6.69 10.70 -5.33
CA TYR A 173 -6.18 10.68 -3.95
C TYR A 173 -7.25 11.15 -2.97
N ALA A 174 -7.87 12.29 -3.27
CA ALA A 174 -8.97 12.82 -2.47
C ALA A 174 -10.16 11.84 -2.37
N ALA A 175 -10.48 11.12 -3.46
CA ALA A 175 -11.55 10.12 -3.45
C ALA A 175 -11.21 8.90 -2.58
N ASP A 176 -9.98 8.40 -2.64
CA ASP A 176 -9.51 7.29 -1.80
C ASP A 176 -9.45 7.68 -0.32
N SER A 177 -8.89 8.86 0.00
CA SER A 177 -8.90 9.40 1.36
C SER A 177 -10.32 9.59 1.87
N GLN A 178 -11.22 10.15 1.06
CA GLN A 178 -12.64 10.26 1.43
C GLN A 178 -13.30 8.89 1.62
N ALA A 179 -12.98 7.89 0.79
CA ALA A 179 -13.51 6.54 0.94
C ALA A 179 -13.04 5.90 2.24
N VAL A 180 -11.74 6.00 2.56
CA VAL A 180 -11.18 5.51 3.83
C VAL A 180 -11.79 6.26 5.02
N SER A 181 -11.87 7.59 5.01
CA SER A 181 -12.50 8.36 6.08
C SER A 181 -14.00 8.04 6.25
N ARG A 182 -14.72 7.76 5.15
CA ARG A 182 -16.11 7.31 5.21
C ARG A 182 -16.23 5.90 5.76
N LEU A 183 -15.29 5.00 5.43
CA LEU A 183 -15.22 3.66 6.03
C LEU A 183 -14.94 3.76 7.53
N GLU A 184 -13.97 4.58 7.95
CA GLU A 184 -13.69 4.87 9.36
C GLU A 184 -14.96 5.34 10.09
N LYS A 185 -15.71 6.29 9.50
CA LYS A 185 -16.97 6.77 10.06
C LYS A 185 -18.06 5.70 10.10
N LEU A 186 -18.23 4.93 9.02
CA LEU A 186 -19.23 3.86 8.95
C LEU A 186 -18.95 2.76 9.98
N GLU A 187 -17.69 2.49 10.29
CA GLU A 187 -17.28 1.56 11.35
C GLU A 187 -17.42 2.13 12.77
N LYS A 188 -17.41 3.46 12.96
CA LYS A 188 -17.85 4.06 14.23
C LYS A 188 -19.32 3.79 14.48
N GLU A 189 -20.12 3.83 13.42
CA GLU A 189 -21.58 3.76 13.49
C GLU A 189 -22.12 2.32 13.36
N THR A 190 -21.34 1.37 12.81
CA THR A 190 -21.78 0.00 12.49
C THR A 190 -20.67 -1.05 12.71
N THR A 191 -21.01 -2.35 12.71
CA THR A 191 -20.06 -3.48 12.85
C THR A 191 -19.77 -4.19 11.52
N ILE A 192 -20.16 -3.60 10.38
CA ILE A 192 -20.32 -4.32 9.11
C ILE A 192 -18.96 -4.57 8.40
N GLY A 193 -18.01 -3.66 8.50
CA GLY A 193 -16.72 -3.69 7.80
C GLY A 193 -15.71 -4.70 8.35
N ALA A 194 -15.86 -5.15 9.59
CA ALA A 194 -15.03 -6.23 10.15
C ALA A 194 -15.12 -7.53 9.33
N ASN A 195 -16.23 -7.77 8.62
CA ASN A 195 -16.41 -8.91 7.72
C ASN A 195 -15.72 -8.72 6.36
N PHE A 196 -15.34 -7.50 6.00
CA PHE A 196 -14.76 -7.17 4.71
C PHE A 196 -13.24 -7.23 4.71
N SER A 197 -12.56 -6.78 5.77
CA SER A 197 -11.10 -6.80 5.87
C SER A 197 -10.61 -6.56 7.29
N ASN A 198 -9.54 -7.27 7.69
CA ASN A 198 -8.82 -6.98 8.94
C ASN A 198 -8.25 -5.55 8.96
N ILE A 199 -7.89 -5.00 7.80
CA ILE A 199 -7.40 -3.62 7.62
C ILE A 199 -8.46 -2.60 8.06
N ILE A 200 -9.73 -2.84 7.72
CA ILE A 200 -10.87 -1.98 8.10
C ILE A 200 -11.11 -2.07 9.62
N SER A 201 -11.00 -3.26 10.20
CA SER A 201 -11.10 -3.45 11.66
C SER A 201 -9.99 -2.69 12.41
N VAL A 202 -8.75 -2.69 11.89
CA VAL A 202 -7.64 -1.93 12.47
C VAL A 202 -7.90 -0.42 12.42
N LEU A 203 -8.38 0.10 11.28
CA LEU A 203 -8.75 1.53 11.16
C LEU A 203 -9.80 1.90 12.22
N ARG A 204 -10.80 1.04 12.44
CA ARG A 204 -11.78 1.23 13.52
C ARG A 204 -11.14 1.24 14.89
N THR A 205 -10.25 0.32 15.23
CA THR A 205 -9.66 0.29 16.58
C THR A 205 -8.84 1.55 16.88
N ILE A 206 -8.11 2.07 15.89
CA ILE A 206 -7.17 3.17 16.09
C ILE A 206 -7.86 4.54 16.01
N PHE A 207 -8.79 4.71 15.08
CA PHE A 207 -9.47 6.00 14.84
C PHE A 207 -10.92 6.05 15.32
N GLY A 208 -11.48 4.89 15.70
CA GLY A 208 -12.87 4.68 16.11
C GLY A 208 -13.22 5.14 17.52
N GLY A 209 -12.21 5.45 18.33
CA GLY A 209 -12.37 6.01 19.68
C GLY A 209 -13.03 7.39 19.71
#